data_AF-A0A4P2QXN0-F1
#
_entry.id   AF-A0A4P2QXN0-F1
#
_cell.length_a   1.000
_cell.length_b   1.000
_cell.length_c   1.000
_cell.angle_alpha   90.00
_cell.angle_beta   90.00
_cell.angle_gamma   90.00
#
_symmetry.space_group_name_H-M   'P 1'
#
loop_
_entity.id
_entity.type
_entity.pdbx_description
1 polymer ?
#
loop_
_entity_poly.entity_id
_entity_poly.type
_entity_poly.pdbx_seq_one_letter_code
_entity_poly.pdbx_strand_id
1 'polypeptide(L)'
;MPYFVFRNFPDDTPIPDDCYSCDGSPDWAALLEWICPDLSRDEAERLAVIGEASGDQADVAGLKRLIEAHARPEPHGAERPDATT
;
A
#
# COMPACT_ATOMS: atom_id res chain seq x y z
N MET A 1 14.66 -9.24 2.17
CA MET A 1 13.29 -8.68 2.17
C MET A 1 13.42 -7.24 2.63
N PRO A 2 13.01 -6.26 1.83
CA PRO A 2 12.84 -4.91 2.36
C PRO A 2 11.76 -4.99 3.45
N TYR A 3 12.14 -4.70 4.68
CA TYR A 3 11.19 -4.61 5.77
C TYR A 3 10.64 -3.20 5.74
N PHE A 4 9.44 -3.01 5.20
CA PHE A 4 8.77 -1.71 5.28
C PHE A 4 8.54 -1.37 6.75
N VAL A 5 9.08 -0.23 7.18
CA VAL A 5 8.88 0.28 8.54
C VAL A 5 7.66 1.18 8.52
N PHE A 6 6.54 0.66 9.03
CA PHE A 6 5.36 1.47 9.25
C PHE A 6 5.58 2.44 10.41
N ARG A 7 5.12 3.67 10.24
CA ARG A 7 4.92 4.58 11.37
C ARG A 7 3.90 3.95 12.31
N ASN A 8 4.22 4.00 13.61
CA ASN A 8 3.38 3.44 14.65
C ASN A 8 2.19 4.36 14.94
N PHE A 9 1.20 4.34 14.05
CA PHE A 9 -0.08 4.99 14.25
C PHE A 9 -1.09 3.98 14.82
N PRO A 10 -1.86 4.37 15.86
CA PRO A 10 -3.07 3.61 16.20
C PRO A 10 -3.98 3.56 14.98
N ASP A 11 -4.69 2.45 14.78
CA ASP A 11 -5.54 2.26 13.60
C ASP A 11 -6.64 3.33 13.50
N ASP A 12 -7.10 3.86 14.63
CA ASP A 12 -8.09 4.94 14.72
C ASP A 12 -7.49 6.34 14.48
N THR A 13 -6.24 6.43 13.97
CA THR A 13 -5.62 7.74 13.74
C THR A 13 -6.35 8.44 12.59
N PRO A 14 -6.91 9.65 12.82
CA PRO A 14 -7.53 10.41 11.75
C PRO A 14 -6.49 10.75 10.69
N ILE A 15 -6.89 10.57 9.43
CA ILE A 15 -6.10 10.96 8.27
C ILE A 15 -5.86 12.48 8.33
N PRO A 16 -4.60 12.96 8.22
CA PRO A 16 -4.32 14.38 8.21
C PRO A 16 -4.90 15.07 6.97
N ASP A 17 -5.33 16.32 7.13
CA ASP A 17 -5.94 17.13 6.05
C ASP A 17 -5.00 17.30 4.84
N ASP A 18 -3.69 17.35 5.08
CA ASP A 18 -2.64 17.39 4.05
C ASP A 18 -2.59 16.15 3.13
N CYS A 19 -3.26 15.06 3.51
CA CYS A 19 -3.41 13.86 2.68
C CYS A 19 -4.70 13.87 1.85
N TYR A 20 -5.41 14.99 1.78
CA TYR A 20 -6.51 15.18 0.84
C TYR A 20 -6.06 16.09 -0.30
N SER A 21 -6.41 15.67 -1.52
CA SER A 21 -6.30 16.51 -2.70
C SER A 21 -7.24 17.72 -2.60
N CYS A 22 -6.99 18.75 -3.41
CA CYS A 22 -7.78 20.00 -3.42
C CYS A 22 -9.28 19.79 -3.73
N ASP A 23 -9.64 18.64 -4.31
CA ASP A 23 -11.01 18.21 -4.58
C ASP A 23 -11.70 17.53 -3.36
N GLY A 24 -10.98 17.36 -2.24
CA GLY A 24 -11.45 16.64 -1.05
C GLY A 24 -11.35 15.11 -1.17
N SER A 25 -10.80 14.62 -2.27
CA SER A 25 -10.50 13.20 -2.47
C SER A 25 -9.22 12.81 -1.71
N PRO A 26 -9.16 11.64 -1.04
CA PRO A 26 -7.96 11.20 -0.35
C PRO A 26 -6.82 10.94 -1.33
N ASP A 27 -5.67 11.57 -1.09
CA ASP A 27 -4.45 11.37 -1.86
C ASP A 27 -3.75 10.10 -1.38
N TRP A 28 -4.05 8.99 -2.07
CA TRP A 28 -3.55 7.67 -1.70
C TRP A 28 -2.02 7.58 -1.68
N ALA A 29 -1.33 8.28 -2.58
CA ALA A 29 0.13 8.29 -2.60
C ALA A 29 0.70 8.98 -1.35
N ALA A 30 0.21 10.16 -1.01
CA ALA A 30 0.58 10.87 0.21
C ALA A 30 0.26 10.07 1.47
N LEU A 31 -0.86 9.34 1.48
CA LEU A 31 -1.25 8.45 2.57
C LEU A 31 -0.28 7.28 2.78
N LEU A 32 0.15 6.66 1.68
CA LEU A 32 1.11 5.56 1.69
C LEU A 32 2.50 6.02 2.12
N GLU A 33 2.95 7.19 1.66
CA GLU A 33 4.20 7.82 2.12
C GLU A 33 4.11 8.25 3.59
N TRP A 34 2.95 8.71 4.03
CA TRP A 34 2.74 9.13 5.41
C TRP A 34 2.84 7.95 6.38
N ILE A 35 2.20 6.82 6.06
CA ILE A 35 2.23 5.61 6.89
C ILE A 35 3.52 4.81 6.76
N CYS A 36 4.16 4.84 5.59
CA CYS A 36 5.39 4.13 5.31
C CYS A 36 6.39 5.06 4.60
N PRO A 37 7.20 5.82 5.36
CA PRO A 37 8.17 6.76 4.78
C PRO A 37 9.33 6.07 4.04
N ASP A 38 9.47 4.74 4.18
CA ASP A 38 10.45 3.93 3.46
C ASP A 38 10.01 3.61 2.02
N LEU A 39 8.74 3.86 1.69
CA LEU A 39 8.15 3.56 0.39
C LEU A 39 8.59 4.63 -0.62
N SER A 40 9.12 4.23 -1.77
CA SER A 40 9.47 5.20 -2.82
C SER A 40 8.20 5.80 -3.41
N ARG A 41 8.29 7.04 -3.91
CA ARG A 41 7.17 7.69 -4.60
C ARG A 41 6.56 6.86 -5.73
N ASP A 42 7.39 6.21 -6.56
CA ASP A 42 6.90 5.33 -7.65
C ASP A 42 6.12 4.11 -7.13
N GLU A 43 6.53 3.54 -5.99
CA GLU A 43 5.81 2.44 -5.34
C GLU A 43 4.49 2.94 -4.73
N ALA A 44 4.50 4.13 -4.14
CA ALA A 44 3.32 4.76 -3.54
C ALA A 44 2.28 5.08 -4.61
N GLU A 45 2.70 5.64 -5.75
CA GLU A 45 1.82 5.91 -6.89
C GLU A 45 1.24 4.61 -7.48
N ARG A 46 2.01 3.53 -7.58
CA ARG A 46 1.48 2.23 -8.02
C ARG A 46 0.45 1.66 -7.07
N LEU A 47 0.74 1.69 -5.77
CA LEU A 47 -0.19 1.20 -4.75
C LEU A 47 -1.44 2.08 -4.68
N ALA A 48 -1.31 3.40 -4.85
CA ALA A 48 -2.43 4.32 -4.93
C ALA A 48 -3.45 3.89 -5.99
N VAL A 49 -2.97 3.60 -7.22
CA VAL A 49 -3.84 3.11 -8.30
C VAL A 49 -4.57 1.81 -7.92
N ILE A 50 -3.91 0.90 -7.21
CA ILE A 50 -4.51 -0.37 -6.76
C ILE A 50 -5.54 -0.13 -5.65
N GLY A 51 -5.24 0.75 -4.70
CA GLY A 51 -6.13 1.14 -3.61
C GLY A 51 -7.39 1.84 -4.12
N GLU A 52 -7.20 2.84 -4.99
CA GLU A 52 -8.29 3.55 -5.67
C GLU A 52 -9.18 2.59 -6.48
N ALA A 53 -8.57 1.68 -7.25
CA ALA A 53 -9.33 0.70 -8.04
C ALA A 53 -10.08 -0.33 -7.19
N SER A 54 -9.64 -0.59 -5.95
CA SER A 54 -10.30 -1.51 -5.04
C SER A 54 -11.59 -0.92 -4.44
N GLY A 55 -11.75 0.40 -4.49
CA GLY A 55 -12.92 1.10 -3.93
C GLY A 55 -13.01 1.02 -2.39
N ASP A 56 -11.93 0.63 -1.73
CA ASP A 56 -11.86 0.54 -0.27
C ASP A 56 -11.70 1.94 0.34
N GLN A 57 -12.01 2.08 1.63
CA GLN A 57 -11.76 3.36 2.31
C GLN A 57 -10.27 3.54 2.53
N ALA A 58 -9.79 4.76 2.38
CA ALA A 58 -8.39 5.13 2.60
C ALA A 58 -8.08 5.23 4.12
N ASP A 59 -8.31 4.13 4.85
CA ASP A 59 -8.05 4.00 6.29
C ASP A 59 -6.66 3.42 6.56
N VAL A 60 -6.09 3.74 7.73
CA VAL A 60 -4.78 3.27 8.20
C VAL A 60 -4.65 1.75 8.08
N ALA A 61 -5.69 0.98 8.41
CA ALA A 61 -5.69 -0.48 8.33
C ALA A 61 -5.58 -0.98 6.88
N GLY A 62 -6.33 -0.34 5.97
CA GLY A 62 -6.36 -0.65 4.55
C GLY A 62 -5.02 -0.37 3.88
N LEU A 63 -4.42 0.78 4.19
CA LEU A 63 -3.11 1.18 3.69
C LEU A 63 -1.99 0.20 4.13
N LYS A 64 -1.97 -0.20 5.41
CA LYS A 64 -1.02 -1.21 5.92
C LYS A 64 -1.15 -2.52 5.15
N ARG A 65 -2.38 -3.03 5.00
CA ARG A 65 -2.66 -4.28 4.27
C ARG A 65 -2.20 -4.21 2.82
N LEU A 66 -2.40 -3.07 2.15
CA LEU A 66 -2.00 -2.88 0.77
C LEU A 66 -0.47 -2.95 0.62
N ILE A 67 0.26 -2.29 1.52
CA ILE A 67 1.73 -2.31 1.55
C ILE A 67 2.23 -3.72 1.91
N GLU A 68 1.62 -4.39 2.89
CA GLU A 68 1.98 -5.76 3.27
C GLU A 68 1.74 -6.76 2.12
N ALA A 69 0.64 -6.60 1.37
CA ALA A 69 0.34 -7.42 0.21
C ALA A 69 1.37 -7.22 -0.92
N HIS A 70 1.83 -5.98 -1.11
CA HIS A 70 2.89 -5.65 -2.06
C HIS A 70 4.27 -6.16 -1.62
N ALA A 71 4.59 -6.04 -0.33
CA ALA A 71 5.85 -6.48 0.27
C ALA A 71 5.98 -8.00 0.32
N ARG A 72 4.84 -8.70 0.35
CA ARG A 72 4.81 -10.15 0.31
C ARG A 72 5.40 -10.58 -1.03
N PRO A 73 6.55 -11.30 -1.05
CA PRO A 73 6.98 -11.92 -2.28
C PRO A 73 5.84 -12.85 -2.72
N GLU A 74 5.45 -12.77 -3.99
CA GLU A 74 4.61 -13.82 -4.56
C GLU A 74 5.25 -15.16 -4.21
N PRO A 75 4.49 -16.17 -3.76
CA PRO A 75 5.06 -17.47 -3.48
C PRO A 75 5.71 -17.97 -4.78
N HIS A 76 7.05 -17.86 -4.83
CA HIS A 76 7.88 -18.44 -5.87
C HIS A 76 7.80 -19.96 -5.68
N GLY A 77 6.70 -20.55 -6.16
CA GLY A 77 6.29 -21.89 -5.80
C GLY A 77 5.13 -22.46 -6.61
N ALA A 78 4.74 -21.83 -7.72
CA ALA A 78 4.11 -22.57 -8.81
C ALA A 78 5.22 -23.02 -9.77
N GLU A 79 6.05 -23.95 -9.29
CA GLU A 79 6.81 -24.84 -10.16
C GLU A 79 5.78 -25.47 -11.11
N ARG A 80 5.77 -25.02 -12.36
CA ARG A 80 5.07 -25.74 -13.42
C ARG A 80 5.74 -27.11 -13.48
N PRO A 81 5.05 -28.24 -13.22
CA PRO A 81 5.67 -29.52 -13.48
C PRO A 81 6.00 -29.56 -14.97
N ASP A 82 7.29 -29.73 -15.22
CA ASP A 82 7.89 -29.96 -16.52
C ASP A 82 7.14 -31.09 -17.22
N ALA A 83 6.33 -30.75 -18.21
CA ALA A 83 5.70 -31.73 -19.08
C ALA A 83 6.71 -32.15 -20.15
N THR A 84 7.72 -32.92 -19.74
CA THR A 84 8.48 -33.79 -20.64
C THR A 84 7.85 -35.18 -20.57
N THR A 85 7.04 -35.51 -21.58
CA THR A 85 6.81 -36.88 -22.10
C THR A 85 6.19 -36.76 -23.48
#